data_AF-A0A550BZ33-F1
#
_entry.id   AF-A0A550BZ33-F1
#
_cell.length_a   1.000
_cell.length_b   1.000
_cell.length_c   1.000
_cell.angle_alpha   90.00
_cell.angle_beta   90.00
_cell.angle_gamma   90.00
#
_symmetry.space_group_name_H-M   'P 1'
#
loop_
_entity.id
_entity.type
_entity.pdbx_description
1 polymer ?
#
loop_
_entity_poly.entity_id
_entity_poly.type
_entity_poly.pdbx_seq_one_letter_code
_entity_poly.pdbx_strand_id
1 'polypeptide(L)'
;MATAKIGTLLIRTLAKPIASQIKAQVKQHPSFRRICVGLAQNMHRTEMRLRTNILGASLPASSIRPLSETRAIENGANAIAEGFLFAVAAALILGESWRSSSQKEKRKDYVDDQLEELAGKVDGLVTRVEDVARAWEDEQRRRRNEELSRVLQRVVEIGLRGGWAEWEGTPIQLPRVNLAPQRATIDAPDPHPPNAENETQSA
;
A
#
# COMPACT_ATOMS: atom_id res chain seq x y z
N MET A 1 -19.79 -16.26 6.76
CA MET A 1 -20.48 -17.37 7.48
C MET A 1 -21.39 -18.21 6.56
N ALA A 2 -22.17 -17.62 5.64
CA ALA A 2 -23.09 -18.38 4.76
C ALA A 2 -22.40 -19.10 3.58
N THR A 3 -21.41 -18.48 2.95
CA THR A 3 -20.67 -19.02 1.78
C THR A 3 -19.92 -20.31 2.11
N ALA A 4 -19.20 -20.36 3.24
CA ALA A 4 -18.50 -21.56 3.69
C ALA A 4 -19.44 -22.75 3.96
N LYS A 5 -20.66 -22.48 4.46
CA LYS A 5 -21.68 -23.51 4.74
C LYS A 5 -22.33 -24.04 3.45
N ILE A 6 -22.57 -23.17 2.48
CA ILE A 6 -23.12 -23.57 1.18
C ILE A 6 -22.07 -24.36 0.39
N GLY A 7 -20.81 -23.93 0.40
CA GLY A 7 -19.72 -24.63 -0.28
C GLY A 7 -19.50 -26.04 0.26
N THR A 8 -19.49 -26.23 1.58
CA THR A 8 -19.35 -27.57 2.19
C THR A 8 -20.54 -28.47 1.92
N LEU A 9 -21.76 -27.93 1.89
CA LEU A 9 -22.95 -28.70 1.50
C LEU A 9 -22.88 -29.12 0.03
N LEU A 10 -22.50 -28.22 -0.87
CA LEU A 10 -22.41 -28.48 -2.31
C LEU A 10 -21.33 -29.52 -2.65
N ILE A 11 -20.17 -29.46 -1.98
CA ILE A 11 -19.13 -30.49 -2.09
C ILE A 11 -19.68 -31.84 -1.62
N ARG A 12 -20.37 -31.89 -0.48
CA ARG A 12 -20.90 -33.15 0.08
C ARG A 12 -22.05 -33.73 -0.74
N THR A 13 -22.91 -32.90 -1.32
CA THR A 13 -24.03 -33.33 -2.15
C THR A 13 -23.61 -33.71 -3.56
N LEU A 14 -22.53 -33.16 -4.12
CA LEU A 14 -22.05 -33.51 -5.46
C LEU A 14 -21.01 -34.63 -5.45
N ALA A 15 -20.14 -34.72 -4.44
CA ALA A 15 -19.07 -35.71 -4.41
C ALA A 15 -19.56 -37.17 -4.43
N LYS A 16 -20.60 -37.50 -3.66
CA LYS A 16 -21.15 -38.86 -3.59
C LYS A 16 -21.90 -39.30 -4.86
N PRO A 17 -22.87 -38.54 -5.41
CA PRO A 17 -23.58 -38.96 -6.61
C PRO A 17 -22.70 -38.94 -7.85
N ILE A 18 -21.76 -38.01 -7.98
CA ILE A 18 -20.87 -37.95 -9.16
C ILE A 18 -19.95 -39.18 -9.19
N ALA A 19 -19.31 -39.53 -8.07
CA ALA A 19 -18.49 -40.72 -7.99
C ALA A 19 -19.29 -42.01 -8.27
N SER A 20 -20.53 -42.08 -7.79
CA SER A 20 -21.43 -43.22 -8.03
C SER A 20 -21.86 -43.32 -9.50
N GLN A 21 -22.26 -42.20 -10.11
CA GLN A 21 -22.72 -42.17 -11.51
C GLN A 21 -21.58 -42.45 -12.49
N ILE A 22 -20.37 -41.95 -12.24
CA ILE A 22 -19.20 -42.25 -13.07
C ILE A 22 -18.87 -43.75 -13.03
N LYS A 23 -18.92 -44.38 -11.86
CA LYS A 23 -18.73 -45.85 -11.74
C LYS A 23 -19.78 -46.65 -12.50
N ALA A 24 -21.04 -46.18 -12.52
CA ALA A 24 -22.11 -46.82 -13.30
C ALA A 24 -21.89 -46.66 -14.81
N GLN A 25 -21.52 -45.44 -15.25
CA GLN A 25 -21.21 -45.13 -16.65
C GLN A 25 -20.04 -45.93 -17.20
N VAL A 26 -18.99 -46.16 -16.40
CA VAL A 26 -17.82 -46.96 -16.85
C VAL A 26 -18.19 -48.44 -17.08
N LYS A 27 -19.17 -48.97 -16.33
CA LYS A 27 -19.66 -50.35 -16.55
C LYS A 27 -20.55 -50.46 -17.79
N GLN A 28 -21.28 -49.40 -18.13
CA GLN A 28 -22.20 -49.37 -19.26
C GLN A 28 -21.53 -48.98 -20.58
N HIS A 29 -20.51 -48.11 -20.57
CA HIS A 29 -19.85 -47.62 -21.77
C HIS A 29 -18.37 -48.03 -21.87
N PRO A 30 -17.99 -48.90 -22.83
CA PRO A 30 -16.60 -49.32 -23.03
C PRO A 30 -15.69 -48.18 -23.54
N SER A 31 -16.24 -47.19 -24.26
CA SER A 31 -15.50 -45.99 -24.66
C SER A 31 -15.09 -45.15 -23.45
N PHE A 32 -15.98 -45.02 -22.47
CA PHE A 32 -15.70 -44.26 -21.25
C PHE A 32 -14.68 -44.99 -20.35
N ARG A 33 -14.71 -46.32 -20.34
CA ARG A 33 -13.68 -47.16 -19.72
C ARG A 33 -12.28 -46.87 -20.27
N ARG A 34 -12.13 -46.75 -21.60
CA ARG A 34 -10.84 -46.37 -22.22
C ARG A 34 -10.37 -44.98 -21.80
N ILE A 35 -11.28 -44.02 -21.66
CA ILE A 35 -10.95 -42.66 -21.18
C ILE A 35 -10.44 -42.72 -19.73
N CYS A 36 -11.14 -43.42 -18.83
CA CYS A 36 -10.70 -43.59 -17.44
C CYS A 36 -9.33 -44.27 -17.33
N VAL A 37 -9.11 -45.35 -18.09
CA VAL A 37 -7.83 -46.06 -18.11
C VAL A 37 -6.71 -45.17 -18.67
N GLY A 38 -6.99 -44.43 -19.75
CA GLY A 38 -6.05 -43.49 -20.35
C GLY A 38 -5.68 -42.35 -19.39
N LEU A 39 -6.65 -41.79 -18.67
CA LEU A 39 -6.41 -40.77 -17.63
C LEU A 39 -5.59 -41.32 -16.46
N ALA A 40 -5.94 -42.50 -15.94
CA ALA A 40 -5.20 -43.13 -14.85
C ALA A 40 -3.73 -43.41 -15.25
N GLN A 41 -3.52 -43.91 -16.47
CA GLN A 41 -2.18 -44.15 -17.00
C GLN A 41 -1.42 -42.86 -17.30
N ASN A 42 -2.09 -41.84 -17.82
CA ASN A 42 -1.47 -40.53 -18.07
C ASN A 42 -1.02 -39.92 -16.74
N MET A 43 -1.90 -39.84 -15.74
CA MET A 43 -1.60 -39.31 -14.41
C MET A 43 -0.40 -40.03 -13.79
N HIS A 44 -0.34 -41.36 -13.86
CA HIS A 44 0.79 -42.12 -13.35
C HIS A 44 2.08 -41.83 -14.12
N ARG A 45 2.00 -41.64 -15.44
CA ARG A 45 3.15 -41.20 -16.26
C ARG A 45 3.57 -39.77 -15.90
N THR A 46 2.64 -38.85 -15.66
CA THR A 46 2.96 -37.47 -15.25
C THR A 46 3.59 -37.44 -13.87
N GLU A 47 3.06 -38.22 -12.92
CA GLU A 47 3.62 -38.36 -11.58
C GLU A 47 5.04 -38.92 -11.63
N MET A 48 5.27 -39.98 -12.42
CA MET A 48 6.59 -40.54 -12.60
C MET A 48 7.55 -39.55 -13.27
N ARG A 49 7.09 -38.80 -14.29
CA ARG A 49 7.85 -37.72 -14.96
C ARG A 49 8.22 -36.58 -14.01
N LEU A 50 7.30 -36.17 -13.16
CA LEU A 50 7.54 -35.12 -12.15
C LEU A 50 8.56 -35.59 -11.10
N ARG A 51 8.42 -36.84 -10.61
CA ARG A 51 9.39 -37.43 -9.67
C ARG A 51 10.78 -37.58 -10.30
N THR A 52 10.86 -37.96 -11.58
CA THR A 52 12.16 -38.03 -12.29
C THR A 52 12.77 -36.66 -12.50
N ASN A 53 11.96 -35.64 -12.84
CA ASN A 53 12.47 -34.29 -13.07
C ASN A 53 12.90 -33.59 -11.77
N ILE A 54 12.20 -33.83 -10.65
CA ILE A 54 12.49 -33.20 -9.36
C ILE A 54 13.60 -33.92 -8.59
N LEU A 55 13.65 -35.26 -8.61
CA LEU A 55 14.65 -36.04 -7.87
C LEU A 55 15.85 -36.50 -8.72
N GLY A 56 15.86 -36.26 -10.04
CA GLY A 56 16.94 -36.65 -10.94
C GLY A 56 17.17 -38.17 -11.09
N ALA A 57 16.39 -39.00 -10.39
CA ALA A 57 16.54 -40.43 -10.39
C ALA A 57 15.88 -41.03 -11.63
N SER A 58 16.68 -41.46 -12.62
CA SER A 58 16.24 -42.20 -13.80
C SER A 58 15.58 -43.53 -13.40
N LEU A 59 14.29 -43.52 -13.14
CA LEU A 59 13.49 -44.72 -12.88
C LEU A 59 13.09 -45.36 -14.22
N PRO A 60 13.42 -46.65 -14.44
CA PRO A 60 13.12 -47.34 -15.69
C PRO A 60 11.62 -47.53 -15.88
N ALA A 61 11.17 -47.33 -17.12
CA ALA A 61 9.78 -47.39 -17.58
C ALA A 61 9.13 -48.80 -17.54
N SER A 62 9.70 -49.77 -16.82
CA SER A 62 9.45 -51.21 -17.03
C SER A 62 8.56 -51.91 -16.00
N SER A 63 7.98 -51.22 -15.02
CA SER A 63 7.02 -51.86 -14.08
C SER A 63 5.64 -51.21 -14.09
N ILE A 64 5.15 -50.83 -15.28
CA ILE A 64 3.71 -50.65 -15.46
C ILE A 64 3.13 -52.06 -15.60
N ARG A 65 2.98 -52.77 -14.48
CA ARG A 65 2.00 -53.84 -14.40
C ARG A 65 0.68 -53.14 -14.71
N PRO A 66 -0.01 -53.43 -15.82
CA PRO A 66 -1.30 -52.80 -16.07
C PRO A 66 -2.13 -53.07 -14.82
N LEU A 67 -2.45 -52.00 -14.08
CA LEU A 67 -3.25 -52.09 -12.88
C LEU A 67 -4.51 -52.86 -13.29
N SER A 68 -4.90 -53.88 -12.53
CA SER A 68 -6.07 -54.70 -12.86
C SER A 68 -7.19 -53.76 -13.28
N GLU A 69 -7.86 -54.07 -14.38
CA GLU A 69 -8.74 -53.15 -15.10
C GLU A 69 -9.72 -52.42 -14.14
N THR A 70 -10.16 -53.13 -13.10
CA THR A 70 -10.96 -52.63 -11.97
C THR A 70 -10.32 -51.45 -11.21
N ARG A 71 -9.05 -51.53 -10.82
CA ARG A 71 -8.36 -50.43 -10.09
C ARG A 71 -8.10 -49.21 -10.98
N ALA A 72 -7.79 -49.43 -12.26
CA ALA A 72 -7.64 -48.31 -13.20
C ALA A 72 -8.96 -47.56 -13.39
N ILE A 73 -10.08 -48.29 -13.42
CA ILE A 73 -11.43 -47.72 -13.47
C ILE A 73 -11.75 -46.92 -12.20
N GLU A 74 -11.46 -47.45 -11.01
CA GLU A 74 -11.75 -46.76 -9.75
C GLU A 74 -10.92 -45.47 -9.61
N ASN A 75 -9.63 -45.54 -9.91
CA ASN A 75 -8.75 -44.36 -9.84
C ASN A 75 -9.11 -43.32 -10.91
N GLY A 76 -9.41 -43.76 -12.14
CA GLY A 76 -9.86 -42.88 -13.22
C GLY A 76 -11.20 -42.20 -12.89
N ALA A 77 -12.15 -42.94 -12.31
CA ALA A 77 -13.43 -42.39 -11.89
C ALA A 77 -13.28 -41.33 -10.79
N ASN A 78 -12.41 -41.56 -9.80
CA ASN A 78 -12.15 -40.60 -8.73
C ASN A 78 -11.48 -39.33 -9.27
N ALA A 79 -10.50 -39.46 -10.17
CA ALA A 79 -9.83 -38.32 -10.80
C ALA A 79 -10.78 -37.46 -11.65
N ILE A 80 -11.71 -38.07 -12.39
CA ILE A 80 -12.73 -37.34 -13.15
C ILE A 80 -13.71 -36.61 -12.21
N ALA A 81 -14.15 -37.27 -11.14
CA ALA A 81 -15.06 -36.66 -10.16
C ALA A 81 -14.42 -35.45 -9.47
N GLU A 82 -13.17 -35.59 -9.05
CA GLU A 82 -12.38 -34.52 -8.44
C GLU A 82 -12.11 -33.38 -9.44
N GLY A 83 -11.71 -33.70 -10.67
CA GLY A 83 -11.51 -32.71 -11.73
C GLY A 83 -12.77 -31.92 -12.07
N PHE A 84 -13.94 -32.56 -12.07
CA PHE A 84 -15.23 -31.88 -12.27
C PHE A 84 -15.51 -30.88 -11.13
N LEU A 85 -15.30 -31.27 -9.87
CA LEU A 85 -15.49 -30.37 -8.73
C LEU A 85 -14.52 -29.18 -8.78
N PHE A 86 -13.26 -29.41 -9.12
CA PHE A 86 -12.27 -28.34 -9.31
C PHE A 86 -12.65 -27.40 -10.46
N ALA A 87 -13.15 -27.92 -11.58
CA ALA A 87 -13.60 -27.10 -12.71
C ALA A 87 -14.79 -26.22 -12.32
N VAL A 88 -15.77 -26.75 -11.60
CA VAL A 88 -16.92 -25.97 -11.08
C VAL A 88 -16.45 -24.90 -10.09
N ALA A 89 -15.56 -25.24 -9.16
CA ALA A 89 -15.01 -24.29 -8.20
C ALA A 89 -14.19 -23.18 -8.90
N ALA A 90 -13.32 -23.55 -9.85
CA ALA A 90 -12.54 -22.59 -10.63
C ALA A 90 -13.44 -21.68 -11.48
N ALA A 91 -14.47 -22.22 -12.11
CA ALA A 91 -15.45 -21.45 -12.88
C ALA A 91 -16.22 -20.47 -11.98
N LEU A 92 -16.62 -20.88 -10.77
CA LEU A 92 -17.25 -19.98 -9.79
C LEU A 92 -16.32 -18.87 -9.34
N ILE A 93 -15.07 -19.20 -9.01
CA ILE A 93 -14.06 -18.22 -8.57
C ILE A 93 -13.75 -17.22 -9.69
N LEU A 94 -13.49 -17.71 -10.92
CA LEU A 94 -13.17 -16.86 -12.06
C LEU A 94 -14.38 -16.02 -12.49
N GLY A 95 -15.58 -16.61 -12.50
CA GLY A 95 -16.82 -15.92 -12.82
C GLY A 95 -17.15 -14.81 -11.82
N GLU A 96 -16.93 -15.04 -10.53
CA GLU A 96 -17.06 -14.00 -9.52
C GLU A 96 -15.95 -12.95 -9.61
N SER A 97 -14.71 -13.35 -9.92
CA SER A 97 -13.60 -12.40 -10.10
C SER A 97 -13.87 -11.42 -11.24
N TRP A 98 -14.44 -11.90 -12.35
CA TRP A 98 -14.77 -11.08 -13.50
C TRP A 98 -15.89 -10.09 -13.15
N ARG A 99 -16.93 -10.53 -12.45
CA ARG A 99 -18.02 -9.65 -11.98
C ARG A 99 -17.58 -8.69 -10.87
N SER A 100 -16.65 -9.09 -10.01
CA SER A 100 -16.12 -8.29 -8.91
C SER A 100 -15.21 -7.16 -9.37
N SER A 101 -14.52 -7.32 -10.51
CA SER A 101 -13.58 -6.33 -11.04
C SER A 101 -14.23 -4.95 -11.23
N SER A 102 -15.45 -4.89 -11.77
CA SER A 102 -16.16 -3.62 -12.00
C SER A 102 -16.58 -2.89 -10.71
N GLN A 103 -16.69 -3.61 -9.59
CA GLN A 103 -17.04 -3.00 -8.30
C GLN A 103 -15.80 -2.45 -7.57
N LYS A 104 -14.60 -2.96 -7.90
CA LYS A 104 -13.34 -2.52 -7.29
C LYS A 104 -12.86 -1.19 -7.88
N GLU A 105 -13.03 -0.99 -9.18
CA GLU A 105 -12.71 0.25 -9.88
C GLU A 105 -13.57 1.41 -9.37
N LYS A 106 -14.91 1.25 -9.36
CA LYS A 106 -15.83 2.25 -8.81
C LYS A 106 -15.57 2.61 -7.35
N ARG A 107 -15.12 1.65 -6.53
CA ARG A 107 -14.75 1.89 -5.13
C ARG A 107 -13.44 2.66 -5.02
N LYS A 108 -12.50 2.44 -5.93
CA LYS A 108 -11.23 3.18 -5.97
C LYS A 108 -11.51 4.62 -6.38
N ASP A 109 -12.24 4.83 -7.47
CA ASP A 109 -12.62 6.17 -7.96
C ASP A 109 -13.35 6.96 -6.87
N TYR A 110 -14.34 6.36 -6.20
CA TYR A 110 -15.07 7.02 -5.10
C TYR A 110 -14.18 7.39 -3.88
N VAL A 111 -13.12 6.61 -3.64
CA VAL A 111 -12.17 6.93 -2.56
C VAL A 111 -11.24 8.05 -2.99
N ASP A 112 -10.76 8.02 -4.23
CA ASP A 112 -9.91 9.06 -4.79
C ASP A 112 -10.67 10.41 -4.85
N ASP A 113 -11.95 10.41 -5.26
CA ASP A 113 -12.82 11.59 -5.24
C ASP A 113 -12.97 12.19 -3.83
N GLN A 114 -13.14 11.35 -2.81
CA GLN A 114 -13.24 11.81 -1.41
C GLN A 114 -11.93 12.35 -0.86
N LEU A 115 -10.79 11.80 -1.28
CA LEU A 115 -9.48 12.30 -0.90
C LEU A 115 -9.24 13.69 -1.50
N GLU A 116 -9.62 13.91 -2.75
CA GLU A 116 -9.50 15.20 -3.42
C GLU A 116 -10.43 16.25 -2.79
N GLU A 117 -11.68 15.89 -2.47
CA GLU A 117 -12.59 16.79 -1.74
C GLU A 117 -12.05 17.17 -0.35
N LEU A 118 -11.51 16.19 0.39
CA LEU A 118 -10.98 16.43 1.72
C LEU A 118 -9.70 17.28 1.67
N ALA A 119 -8.82 17.03 0.70
CA ALA A 119 -7.65 17.85 0.46
C ALA A 119 -8.04 19.31 0.16
N GLY A 120 -9.05 19.53 -0.69
CA GLY A 120 -9.58 20.86 -0.97
C GLY A 120 -10.16 21.57 0.26
N LYS A 121 -10.84 20.83 1.15
CA LYS A 121 -11.33 21.38 2.43
C LYS A 121 -10.20 21.77 3.38
N VAL A 122 -9.14 20.97 3.44
CA VAL A 122 -7.94 21.27 4.25
C VAL A 122 -7.24 22.52 3.71
N ASP A 123 -7.04 22.60 2.40
CA ASP A 123 -6.44 23.77 1.74
C ASP A 123 -7.25 25.06 1.98
N GLY A 124 -8.57 24.96 1.86
CA GLY A 124 -9.47 26.07 2.19
C GLY A 124 -9.41 26.49 3.67
N LEU A 125 -9.19 25.54 4.58
CA LEU A 125 -9.05 25.83 6.01
C LEU A 125 -7.69 26.47 6.32
N VAL A 126 -6.61 26.00 5.69
CA VAL A 126 -5.27 26.60 5.77
C VAL A 126 -5.32 28.06 5.32
N THR A 127 -5.93 28.32 4.16
CA THR A 127 -6.10 29.68 3.63
C THR A 127 -6.83 30.58 4.62
N ARG A 128 -7.93 30.09 5.24
CA ARG A 128 -8.67 30.86 6.26
C ARG A 128 -7.84 31.14 7.51
N VAL A 129 -7.02 30.19 7.94
CA VAL A 129 -6.11 30.39 9.09
C VAL A 129 -5.06 31.45 8.76
N GLU A 130 -4.48 31.41 7.56
CA GLU A 130 -3.52 32.42 7.11
C GLU A 130 -4.14 33.81 7.03
N ASP A 131 -5.36 33.94 6.52
CA ASP A 131 -6.06 35.22 6.45
C ASP A 131 -6.34 35.81 7.83
N VAL A 132 -6.76 34.98 8.79
CA VAL A 132 -6.95 35.41 10.19
C VAL A 132 -5.62 35.83 10.81
N ALA A 133 -4.55 35.08 10.56
CA ALA A 133 -3.21 35.42 11.06
C ALA A 133 -2.73 36.78 10.51
N ARG A 134 -2.89 37.02 9.21
CA ARG A 134 -2.56 38.31 8.58
C ARG A 134 -3.36 39.45 9.18
N ALA A 135 -4.66 39.26 9.37
CA ALA A 135 -5.53 40.28 9.98
C ALA A 135 -5.08 40.65 11.42
N TRP A 136 -4.68 39.66 12.22
CA TRP A 136 -4.15 39.89 13.57
C TRP A 136 -2.81 40.62 13.55
N GLU A 137 -1.90 40.27 12.62
CA GLU A 137 -0.63 40.97 12.50
C GLU A 137 -0.81 42.44 12.12
N ASP A 138 -1.73 42.73 11.21
CA ASP A 138 -2.01 44.09 10.76
C ASP A 138 -2.63 44.93 11.88
N GLU A 139 -3.56 44.35 12.65
CA GLU A 139 -4.12 44.98 13.84
C GLU A 139 -3.01 45.26 14.88
N GLN A 140 -2.10 44.32 15.12
CA GLN A 140 -0.95 44.51 16.02
C GLN A 140 0.00 45.60 15.53
N ARG A 141 0.29 45.65 14.21
CA ARG A 141 1.11 46.72 13.60
C ARG A 141 0.45 48.09 13.81
N ARG A 142 -0.87 48.19 13.60
CA ARG A 142 -1.62 49.43 13.82
C ARG A 142 -1.57 49.88 15.28
N ARG A 143 -1.82 48.97 16.22
CA ARG A 143 -1.74 49.26 17.66
C ARG A 143 -0.37 49.76 18.08
N ARG A 144 0.70 49.08 17.66
CA ARG A 144 2.07 49.53 17.94
C ARG A 144 2.34 50.93 17.39
N ASN A 145 1.92 51.22 16.16
CA ASN A 145 2.11 52.55 15.57
C ASN A 145 1.31 53.64 16.31
N GLU A 146 0.10 53.35 16.76
CA GLU A 146 -0.73 54.26 17.56
C GLU A 146 -0.17 54.48 18.98
N GLU A 147 0.40 53.44 19.60
CA GLU A 147 1.10 53.57 20.88
C GLU A 147 2.36 54.42 20.73
N LEU A 148 3.15 54.19 19.68
CA LEU A 148 4.34 54.98 19.37
C LEU A 148 3.97 56.44 19.14
N SER A 149 2.92 56.74 18.37
CA SER A 149 2.49 58.12 18.13
C SER A 149 2.02 58.81 19.41
N ARG A 150 1.31 58.10 20.30
CA ARG A 150 0.87 58.62 21.59
C ARG A 150 2.04 58.88 22.54
N VAL A 151 3.02 57.99 22.60
CA VAL A 151 4.25 58.17 23.40
C VAL A 151 5.05 59.35 22.85
N LEU A 152 5.24 59.42 21.53
CA LEU A 152 5.91 60.56 20.88
C LEU A 152 5.22 61.87 21.22
N GLN A 153 3.89 61.93 21.12
CA GLN A 153 3.13 63.12 21.47
C GLN A 153 3.34 63.53 22.94
N ARG A 154 3.32 62.57 23.87
CA ARG A 154 3.56 62.84 25.30
C ARG A 154 5.00 63.31 25.57
N VAL A 155 5.99 62.71 24.93
CA VAL A 155 7.40 63.12 25.05
C VAL A 155 7.61 64.51 24.48
N VAL A 156 7.03 64.81 23.31
CA VAL A 156 7.08 66.15 22.69
C VAL A 156 6.41 67.18 23.60
N GLU A 157 5.26 66.88 24.18
CA GLU A 157 4.56 67.78 25.12
C GLU A 157 5.39 68.06 26.39
N ILE A 158 5.97 67.02 27.01
CA ILE A 158 6.85 67.16 28.18
C ILE A 158 8.11 67.94 27.82
N GLY A 159 8.70 67.68 26.65
CA GLY A 159 9.88 68.38 26.16
C GLY A 159 9.62 69.85 25.91
N LEU A 160 8.54 70.19 25.21
CA LEU A 160 8.14 71.57 24.95
C LEU A 160 7.84 72.34 26.26
N ARG A 161 7.20 71.69 27.24
CA ARG A 161 6.91 72.29 28.55
C ARG A 161 8.13 72.38 29.48
N GLY A 162 9.09 71.48 29.32
CA GLY A 162 10.34 71.39 30.08
C GLY A 162 11.52 72.15 29.46
N GLY A 163 11.30 72.99 28.45
CA GLY A 163 12.32 73.88 27.88
C GLY A 163 13.17 73.31 26.74
N TRP A 164 12.78 72.20 26.11
CA TRP A 164 13.56 71.60 25.00
C TRP A 164 13.58 72.45 23.72
N ALA A 165 12.68 73.43 23.59
CA ALA A 165 12.72 74.43 22.53
C ALA A 165 13.95 75.37 22.64
N GLU A 166 14.58 75.47 23.82
CA GLU A 166 15.76 76.30 24.06
C GLU A 166 17.07 75.62 23.58
N TRP A 167 17.02 74.34 23.19
CA TRP A 167 18.17 73.50 22.81
C TRP A 167 18.43 73.41 21.30
N GLU A 168 17.76 74.24 20.49
CA GLU A 168 17.83 74.27 19.01
C GLU A 168 19.26 74.43 18.43
N GLY A 169 20.26 74.74 19.25
CA GLY A 169 21.66 74.94 18.86
C GLY A 169 22.67 73.83 19.19
N THR A 170 22.29 72.69 19.78
CA THR A 170 23.25 71.64 20.15
C THR A 170 23.03 70.31 19.41
N PRO A 171 24.04 69.76 18.69
CA PRO A 171 23.85 68.55 17.88
C PRO A 171 23.82 67.31 18.78
N ILE A 172 22.64 66.67 18.86
CA ILE A 172 22.47 65.40 19.58
C ILE A 172 23.03 64.25 18.73
N GLN A 173 23.99 63.50 19.26
CA GLN A 173 24.51 62.27 18.65
C GLN A 173 23.53 61.11 18.88
N LEU A 174 22.82 60.69 17.83
CA LEU A 174 21.94 59.52 17.89
C LEU A 174 22.78 58.22 17.86
N PRO A 175 22.60 57.29 18.81
CA PRO A 175 23.24 55.97 18.73
C PRO A 175 22.67 55.21 17.52
N ARG A 176 23.56 54.83 16.60
CA ARG A 176 23.21 54.17 15.35
C ARG A 176 22.81 52.71 15.63
N VAL A 177 21.50 52.44 15.68
CA VAL A 177 20.98 51.06 15.81
C VAL A 177 21.24 50.32 14.50
N ASN A 178 22.11 49.30 14.55
CA ASN A 178 22.49 48.54 13.37
C ASN A 178 21.51 47.39 13.15
N LEU A 179 20.52 47.59 12.27
CA LEU A 179 19.58 46.57 11.83
C LEU A 179 20.22 45.72 10.72
N ALA A 180 21.24 44.93 11.05
CA ALA A 180 21.71 43.88 10.15
C ALA A 180 20.79 42.65 10.32
N PRO A 181 20.34 41.99 9.24
CA PRO A 181 19.57 40.76 9.35
C PRO A 181 20.51 39.68 9.90
N GLN A 182 20.25 39.21 11.12
CA GLN A 182 20.96 38.08 11.69
C GLN A 182 20.55 36.84 10.89
N ARG A 183 21.36 36.46 9.89
CA ARG A 183 21.24 35.14 9.26
C ARG A 183 21.51 34.11 10.36
N ALA A 184 20.45 33.48 10.85
CA ALA A 184 20.54 32.24 11.58
C ALA A 184 21.13 31.20 10.61
N THR A 185 22.43 30.95 10.73
CA THR A 185 23.07 29.79 10.13
C THR A 185 22.47 28.56 10.81
N ILE A 186 21.55 27.91 10.09
CA ILE A 186 21.09 26.57 10.44
C ILE A 186 22.30 25.66 10.28
N ASP A 187 22.74 25.06 11.39
CA ASP A 187 23.77 24.01 11.43
C ASP A 187 23.43 22.90 10.43
N ALA A 188 24.32 22.69 9.46
CA ALA A 188 24.40 21.45 8.72
C ALA A 188 25.67 20.71 9.17
N PRO A 189 25.64 19.39 9.39
CA PRO A 189 26.73 18.67 10.01
C PRO A 189 27.93 18.54 9.07
N ASP A 190 29.13 18.82 9.58
CA ASP A 190 30.39 18.70 8.85
C ASP A 190 30.64 17.25 8.35
N PRO A 191 31.04 17.06 7.08
CA PRO A 191 31.59 15.79 6.61
C PRO A 191 33.12 15.81 6.78
N HIS A 192 33.66 14.97 7.65
CA HIS A 192 35.09 14.67 7.67
C HIS A 192 35.51 13.82 6.45
N PRO A 193 36.63 14.18 5.81
CA PRO A 193 37.58 13.17 5.35
C PRO A 193 39.04 13.47 5.75
N PRO A 194 39.95 12.51 5.55
CA PRO A 194 41.09 12.26 6.43
C PRO A 194 42.39 12.84 5.89
N ASN A 195 43.39 12.99 6.77
CA ASN A 195 44.77 12.83 6.33
C ASN A 195 45.63 12.20 7.42
N ALA A 196 46.17 11.05 7.04
CA ALA A 196 47.29 10.41 7.67
C ALA A 196 48.55 11.21 7.36
N GLU A 197 49.44 11.35 8.32
CA GLU A 197 50.87 11.33 8.06
C GLU A 197 51.59 10.84 9.32
N ASN A 198 52.59 10.02 9.03
CA ASN A 198 53.24 9.03 9.86
C ASN A 198 54.62 9.56 10.30
N GLU A 199 55.36 8.74 11.03
CA GLU A 199 56.79 8.87 11.40
C GLU A 199 57.04 9.65 12.71
N THR A 200 57.87 9.22 13.65
CA THR A 200 58.83 8.10 13.85
C THR A 200 59.20 8.17 15.36
N GLN A 201 59.15 7.07 16.13
CA GLN A 201 60.27 6.16 16.45
C GLN A 201 61.13 6.59 17.66
N SER A 202 61.28 5.63 18.60
CA SER A 202 62.35 5.46 19.60
C SER A 202 62.49 6.46 20.77
N ALA A 203 62.12 6.02 21.98
CA ALA A 203 63.06 5.56 23.03
C ALA A 203 62.27 5.09 24.28
#